data_AF-A0A0Q8Q285-F1
#
_entry.id   AF-A0A0Q8Q285-F1
#
_cell.length_a   1.000
_cell.length_b   1.000
_cell.length_c   1.000
_cell.angle_alpha   90.00
_cell.angle_beta   90.00
_cell.angle_gamma   90.00
#
_symmetry.space_group_name_H-M   'P 1'
#
loop_
_entity.id
_entity.type
_entity.pdbx_description
1 polymer ?
#
loop_
_entity_poly.entity_id
_entity_poly.type
_entity_poly.pdbx_seq_one_letter_code
_entity_poly.pdbx_strand_id
1 'polypeptide(L)'
;MTEMRSTDAPAAPDAPTRRAAVVCSAIALAVGLLEIAAGVVFWYLTSVDTSDDPLVGIGYVFAIALAAPGMLGVVLAALGWLLARRTAGLGLAIAALVVAAGPAMLYLWLVVPWF
;
A
#
# COMPACT_ATOMS: atom_id res chain seq x y z
N MET A 1 9.55 -56.49 5.94
CA MET A 1 10.57 -55.47 6.27
C MET A 1 10.03 -54.15 5.79
N THR A 2 9.60 -53.31 6.73
CA THR A 2 8.80 -52.11 6.48
C THR A 2 9.70 -50.90 6.71
N GLU A 3 10.15 -50.25 5.64
CA GLU A 3 10.82 -48.95 5.75
C GLU A 3 9.76 -47.86 5.78
N MET A 4 9.39 -47.41 6.98
CA MET A 4 8.60 -46.20 7.17
C MET A 4 9.57 -45.06 7.49
N ARG A 5 10.04 -44.38 6.43
CA ARG A 5 10.93 -43.21 6.55
C ARG A 5 10.06 -41.95 6.59
N SER A 6 9.48 -41.64 7.76
CA SER A 6 8.83 -40.34 7.99
C SER A 6 9.91 -39.29 8.25
N THR A 7 10.40 -38.63 7.22
CA THR A 7 11.16 -37.37 7.36
C THR A 7 10.19 -36.21 7.48
N ASP A 8 9.36 -36.20 8.52
CA ASP A 8 8.71 -34.97 8.97
C ASP A 8 9.72 -34.22 9.82
N ALA A 9 10.68 -33.58 9.15
CA ALA A 9 11.48 -32.56 9.81
C ALA A 9 10.52 -31.43 10.23
N PRO A 10 10.44 -31.07 11.53
CA PRO A 10 9.59 -29.96 11.94
C PRO A 10 10.03 -28.71 11.18
N ALA A 11 9.09 -28.09 10.47
CA ALA A 11 9.33 -26.85 9.74
C ALA A 11 9.93 -25.82 10.70
N ALA A 12 11.16 -25.38 10.43
CA ALA A 12 11.85 -24.41 11.25
C ALA A 12 10.99 -23.13 11.38
N PRO A 13 10.83 -22.55 12.58
CA PRO A 13 10.02 -21.36 12.77
C PRO A 13 10.56 -20.22 11.91
N ASP A 14 9.66 -19.57 11.17
CA ASP A 14 9.97 -18.41 10.35
C ASP A 14 10.72 -17.33 11.15
N ALA A 15 11.79 -16.80 10.56
CA ALA A 15 12.54 -15.69 11.17
C ALA A 15 11.58 -14.50 11.45
N PRO A 16 11.66 -13.84 12.62
CA PRO A 16 10.78 -12.73 13.00
C PRO A 16 10.73 -11.60 11.96
N THR A 17 11.84 -11.37 11.26
CA THR A 17 11.97 -10.40 10.18
C THR A 17 11.10 -10.72 8.96
N ARG A 18 10.87 -12.00 8.67
CA ARG A 18 9.98 -12.44 7.58
C ARG A 18 8.53 -12.09 7.88
N ARG A 19 8.07 -12.36 9.11
CA ARG A 19 6.70 -12.01 9.53
C ARG A 19 6.46 -10.50 9.49
N ALA A 20 7.42 -9.71 9.97
CA ALA A 20 7.34 -8.26 9.94
C ALA A 20 7.28 -7.70 8.50
N ALA A 21 8.09 -8.22 7.57
CA ALA A 21 8.08 -7.80 6.17
C ALA A 21 6.75 -8.12 5.46
N VAL A 22 6.17 -9.30 5.72
CA VAL A 22 4.86 -9.69 5.17
C VAL A 22 3.75 -8.78 5.70
N VAL A 23 3.72 -8.52 7.02
CA VAL A 23 2.71 -7.65 7.62
C VAL A 23 2.81 -6.22 7.08
N CYS A 24 4.02 -5.64 7.03
CA CYS A 24 4.21 -4.30 6.46
C CYS A 24 3.80 -4.24 4.98
N SER A 25 4.15 -5.26 4.19
CA SER A 25 3.76 -5.32 2.77
C SER A 25 2.25 -5.48 2.61
N ALA A 26 1.58 -6.25 3.46
CA ALA A 26 0.13 -6.39 3.46
C ALA A 26 -0.57 -5.06 3.76
N ILE A 27 -0.11 -4.34 4.78
CA ILE A 27 -0.66 -3.04 5.15
C ILE A 27 -0.41 -2.02 4.04
N ALA A 28 0.82 -1.94 3.50
CA ALA A 28 1.14 -1.04 2.41
C ALA A 28 0.30 -1.32 1.14
N LEU A 29 0.04 -2.59 0.82
CA LEU A 29 -0.88 -2.97 -0.26
C LEU A 29 -2.30 -2.48 0.01
N ALA A 30 -2.83 -2.74 1.20
CA ALA A 30 -4.19 -2.32 1.55
C ALA A 30 -4.35 -0.80 1.47
N VAL A 31 -3.40 -0.04 2.03
CA VAL A 31 -3.40 1.42 1.98
C VAL A 31 -3.27 1.92 0.54
N GLY A 32 -2.31 1.40 -0.23
CA GLY A 32 -2.13 1.83 -1.62
C GLY A 32 -3.34 1.53 -2.51
N LEU A 33 -4.02 0.40 -2.32
CA LEU A 33 -5.27 0.10 -3.01
C LEU A 33 -6.41 1.06 -2.64
N LEU A 34 -6.51 1.44 -1.36
CA LEU A 34 -7.49 2.43 -0.91
C LEU A 34 -7.21 3.82 -1.50
N GLU A 35 -5.94 4.23 -1.58
CA GLU A 35 -5.56 5.50 -2.21
C GLU A 35 -5.89 5.52 -3.71
N ILE A 36 -5.62 4.42 -4.43
CA ILE A 36 -5.99 4.29 -5.84
C ILE A 36 -7.51 4.37 -6.00
N ALA A 37 -8.27 3.65 -5.17
CA ALA A 37 -9.73 3.68 -5.22
C ALA A 37 -10.28 5.08 -4.95
N ALA A 38 -9.74 5.78 -3.94
CA ALA A 38 -10.09 7.17 -3.65
C ALA A 38 -9.78 8.10 -4.83
N GLY A 39 -8.59 7.96 -5.44
CA GLY A 39 -8.22 8.73 -6.63
C GLY A 39 -9.17 8.49 -7.82
N VAL A 40 -9.59 7.24 -8.05
CA VAL A 40 -10.59 6.89 -9.07
C VAL A 40 -11.94 7.54 -8.78
N VAL A 41 -12.37 7.55 -7.51
CA VAL A 41 -13.62 8.20 -7.10
C VAL A 41 -13.54 9.72 -7.34
N PHE A 42 -12.44 10.37 -6.94
CA PHE A 42 -12.25 11.80 -7.22
C PHE A 42 -12.28 12.08 -8.72
N TRP A 43 -11.57 11.29 -9.53
CA TRP A 43 -11.58 11.44 -10.97
C TRP A 43 -12.98 11.31 -11.56
N TYR A 44 -13.73 10.30 -11.13
CA TYR A 44 -15.11 10.06 -11.58
C TYR A 44 -16.01 11.24 -11.21
N LEU A 45 -16.02 11.65 -9.94
CA LEU A 45 -16.83 12.77 -9.45
C LEU A 45 -16.52 14.07 -10.20
N THR A 46 -15.24 14.34 -10.47
CA THR A 46 -14.83 15.49 -11.28
C THR A 46 -15.29 15.36 -12.74
N SER A 47 -15.24 14.17 -13.33
CA SER A 47 -15.63 13.96 -14.74
C SER A 47 -17.13 14.05 -15.01
N VAL A 48 -17.97 13.84 -13.99
CA VAL A 48 -19.43 13.96 -14.11
C VAL A 48 -19.95 15.30 -13.60
N ASP A 49 -19.08 16.16 -13.07
CA ASP A 49 -19.43 17.52 -12.71
C ASP A 49 -19.67 18.34 -13.98
N THR A 50 -20.81 19.02 -14.02
CA THR A 50 -21.25 19.85 -15.17
C THR A 50 -21.24 21.34 -14.84
N SER A 51 -20.72 21.70 -13.67
CA SER A 51 -20.52 23.09 -13.32
C SER A 51 -19.44 23.72 -14.21
N ASP A 52 -19.68 24.93 -14.71
CA ASP A 52 -18.68 25.75 -15.42
C ASP A 52 -17.66 26.38 -14.45
N ASP A 53 -17.48 25.81 -13.25
CA ASP A 53 -16.57 26.35 -12.24
C ASP A 53 -15.12 25.98 -12.63
N PRO A 54 -14.23 26.98 -12.82
CA PRO A 54 -12.82 26.74 -13.15
C PRO A 54 -12.07 25.92 -12.08
N LEU A 55 -12.62 25.83 -10.86
CA LEU A 55 -12.03 25.04 -9.77
C LEU A 55 -12.28 23.53 -9.91
N VAL A 56 -13.18 23.07 -10.79
CA VAL A 56 -13.45 21.63 -11.03
C VAL A 56 -12.17 20.87 -11.38
N GLY A 57 -11.25 21.51 -12.12
CA GLY A 57 -9.96 20.91 -12.48
C GLY A 57 -9.09 20.48 -11.29
N ILE A 58 -9.29 21.07 -10.11
CA ILE A 58 -8.58 20.71 -8.88
C ILE A 58 -8.87 19.26 -8.45
N GLY A 59 -10.07 18.75 -8.76
CA GLY A 59 -10.44 17.37 -8.44
C GLY A 59 -9.55 16.34 -9.15
N TYR A 60 -9.13 16.61 -10.39
CA TYR A 60 -8.15 15.77 -11.09
C TYR A 60 -6.76 15.81 -10.46
N VAL A 61 -6.35 16.97 -9.94
CA VAL A 61 -5.07 17.12 -9.22
C VAL A 61 -5.08 16.26 -7.96
N PHE A 62 -6.15 16.30 -7.18
CA PHE A 62 -6.30 15.42 -6.01
C PHE A 62 -6.36 13.94 -6.39
N ALA A 63 -7.07 13.60 -7.47
CA ALA A 63 -7.13 12.23 -7.98
C ALA A 63 -5.73 11.67 -8.29
N ILE A 64 -4.89 12.43 -9.00
CA ILE A 64 -3.52 12.03 -9.33
C ILE A 64 -2.64 12.00 -8.08
N ALA A 65 -2.75 13.02 -7.22
CA ALA A 65 -1.95 13.14 -6.00
C ALA A 65 -2.19 11.99 -5.01
N LEU A 66 -3.38 11.38 -5.02
CA LEU A 66 -3.70 10.19 -4.24
C LEU A 66 -3.34 8.89 -5.00
N ALA A 67 -3.72 8.76 -6.27
CA ALA A 67 -3.55 7.51 -6.99
C ALA A 67 -2.07 7.19 -7.33
N ALA A 68 -1.25 8.19 -7.65
CA ALA A 68 0.13 7.96 -8.06
C ALA A 68 1.03 7.41 -6.93
N PRO A 69 1.01 7.97 -5.70
CA PRO A 69 1.70 7.38 -4.56
C PRO A 69 1.14 6.00 -4.19
N GLY A 70 -0.19 5.82 -4.24
CA GLY A 70 -0.82 4.52 -3.99
C GLY A 70 -0.34 3.44 -4.95
N MET A 71 -0.23 3.74 -6.25
CA MET A 71 0.34 2.82 -7.26
C MET A 71 1.80 2.48 -6.96
N LEU A 72 2.62 3.48 -6.62
CA LEU A 72 4.02 3.24 -6.24
C LEU A 72 4.12 2.37 -4.97
N GLY A 73 3.29 2.65 -3.97
CA GLY A 73 3.18 1.87 -2.73
C GLY A 73 2.81 0.41 -3.00
N VAL A 74 1.84 0.16 -3.88
CA VAL A 74 1.44 -1.19 -4.28
C VAL A 74 2.59 -1.94 -4.96
N VAL A 75 3.28 -1.29 -5.90
CA VAL A 75 4.42 -1.90 -6.60
C VAL A 75 5.56 -2.23 -5.63
N LEU A 76 5.92 -1.29 -4.75
CA LEU A 76 6.97 -1.49 -3.76
C LEU A 76 6.60 -2.56 -2.73
N ALA A 77 5.33 -2.62 -2.32
CA ALA A 77 4.83 -3.62 -1.39
C ALA A 77 4.79 -5.02 -2.04
N ALA A 78 4.42 -5.13 -3.31
CA ALA A 78 4.49 -6.38 -4.06
C ALA A 78 5.94 -6.87 -4.19
N LEU A 79 6.88 -5.97 -4.49
CA LEU A 79 8.32 -6.29 -4.51
C LEU A 79 8.83 -6.67 -3.12
N GLY A 80 8.44 -5.97 -2.06
CA GLY A 80 8.77 -6.29 -0.67
C GLY A 80 8.28 -7.67 -0.25
N TRP A 81 7.07 -8.06 -0.69
CA TRP A 81 6.52 -9.38 -0.48
C TRP A 81 7.32 -10.47 -1.20
N LEU A 82 7.69 -10.25 -2.47
CA LEU A 82 8.51 -11.19 -3.25
C LEU A 82 9.92 -11.34 -2.65
N LEU A 83 10.48 -10.27 -2.10
CA LEU A 83 11.78 -10.24 -1.44
C LEU A 83 11.73 -10.49 0.07
N ALA A 84 10.61 -10.93 0.64
CA ALA A 84 10.43 -11.08 2.10
C ALA A 84 11.42 -12.07 2.77
N ARG A 85 12.14 -12.88 1.98
CA ARG A 85 13.21 -13.78 2.45
C ARG A 85 14.58 -13.08 2.58
N ARG A 86 14.71 -11.84 2.12
CA ARG A 86 15.95 -11.03 2.15
C ARG A 86 15.73 -9.77 2.98
N THR A 87 16.78 -9.29 3.65
CA THR A 87 16.74 -8.03 4.43
C THR A 87 16.30 -6.82 3.60
N ALA A 88 16.59 -6.83 2.30
CA ALA A 88 16.11 -5.83 1.34
C ALA A 88 14.57 -5.76 1.25
N GLY A 89 13.84 -6.85 1.50
CA GLY A 89 12.37 -6.88 1.48
C GLY A 89 11.75 -6.04 2.59
N LEU A 90 12.38 -5.99 3.77
CA LEU A 90 11.92 -5.15 4.88
C LEU A 90 12.06 -3.65 4.56
N GLY A 91 13.20 -3.26 3.96
CA GLY A 91 13.44 -1.88 3.54
C GLY A 91 12.43 -1.40 2.49
N LEU A 92 12.13 -2.25 1.50
CA LEU A 92 11.10 -1.97 0.50
C LEU A 92 9.70 -1.89 1.10
N ALA A 93 9.36 -2.76 2.06
CA ALA A 93 8.06 -2.73 2.73
C ALA A 93 7.86 -1.45 3.56
N ILE A 94 8.90 -0.96 4.23
CA ILE A 94 8.85 0.32 4.96
C ILE A 94 8.72 1.49 3.97
N ALA A 95 9.51 1.49 2.90
CA ALA A 95 9.41 2.53 1.87
C ALA A 95 8.02 2.56 1.23
N ALA A 96 7.44 1.41 0.92
CA ALA A 96 6.08 1.29 0.43
C ALA A 96 5.06 1.89 1.40
N LEU A 97 5.20 1.58 2.70
CA LEU A 97 4.33 2.11 3.75
C LEU A 97 4.45 3.63 3.87
N VAL A 98 5.66 4.18 3.84
CA VAL A 98 5.89 5.64 3.94
C VAL A 98 5.30 6.37 2.72
N VAL A 99 5.51 5.83 1.52
CA VAL A 99 4.98 6.41 0.28
C VAL A 99 3.45 6.37 0.25
N ALA A 100 2.84 5.26 0.71
CA ALA A 100 1.39 5.12 0.78
C ALA A 100 0.75 5.82 1.99
N ALA A 101 1.48 6.04 3.09
CA ALA A 101 0.94 6.71 4.27
C ALA A 101 1.08 8.24 4.19
N GLY A 102 2.01 8.76 3.38
CA GLY A 102 2.25 10.19 3.22
C GLY A 102 1.01 10.98 2.74
N PRO A 103 0.39 10.62 1.62
CA PRO A 103 -0.80 11.31 1.11
C PRO A 103 -1.99 11.11 2.05
N ALA A 104 -2.19 9.89 2.56
CA ALA A 104 -3.22 9.60 3.56
C ALA A 104 -3.07 10.47 4.83
N MET A 105 -1.87 10.60 5.40
CA MET A 105 -1.63 11.47 6.58
C MET A 105 -1.85 12.93 6.25
N LEU A 106 -1.43 13.39 5.07
CA LEU A 106 -1.61 14.78 4.65
C LEU A 106 -3.11 15.11 4.45
N TYR A 107 -3.88 14.18 3.87
CA TYR A 107 -5.32 14.31 3.74
C TYR A 107 -6.02 14.31 5.11
N LEU A 108 -5.66 13.37 5.99
CA LEU A 108 -6.20 13.32 7.35
C LEU A 108 -5.88 14.62 8.10
N TRP A 109 -4.71 15.20 7.86
CA TRP A 109 -4.30 16.47 8.43
C TRP A 109 -5.14 17.64 7.91
N LEU A 110 -5.48 17.66 6.63
CA LEU A 110 -6.31 18.74 6.09
C LEU A 110 -7.79 18.64 6.51
N VAL A 111 -8.29 17.43 6.77
CA VAL A 111 -9.73 17.16 6.97
C VAL A 111 -10.12 17.06 8.43
N VAL A 112 -9.23 16.61 9.33
CA VAL A 112 -9.54 16.48 10.75
C VAL A 112 -9.42 17.85 11.43
N PRO A 113 -10.50 18.41 12.00
CA PRO A 113 -10.41 19.64 12.77
C PRO A 113 -9.59 19.41 14.04
N TRP A 114 -8.53 20.19 14.19
CA TRP A 114 -7.68 20.21 15.37
C TRP A 114 -8.36 21.02 16.46
N PHE A 115 -9.02 20.33 17.38
CA PHE A 115 -9.56 20.92 18.60
C PHE A 115 -8.54 20.83 19.74
#